data_AF-A0A351M1F3-F1
#
_entry.id   AF-A0A351M1F3-F1
#
_cell.length_a   1.000
_cell.length_b   1.000
_cell.length_c   1.000
_cell.angle_alpha   90.00
_cell.angle_beta   90.00
_cell.angle_gamma   90.00
#
_symmetry.space_group_name_H-M   'P 1'
#
loop_
_entity.id
_entity.type
_entity.pdbx_description
1 polymer ?
#
loop_
_entity_poly.entity_id
_entity_poly.type
_entity_poly.pdbx_seq_one_letter_code
_entity_poly.pdbx_strand_id
1 'polypeptide(L)'
;LPDGGASNHAGRLAEGLAALLVGAAWCLAPWESDGHPDHDVCGRVAGDACRDLGVRFARFPVWSWNWDDPSSPSIPFDGAVAWSFGDDLASRKQAGIAAYSSQVQPADGHRPVLPAGFLEHFARSSEVFLPVAG
;
A
#
# COMPACT_ATOMS: atom_id res chain seq x y z
N LEU A 1 14.03 -7.34 5.96
CA LEU A 1 13.36 -8.66 5.86
C LEU A 1 13.43 -9.10 4.39
N PRO A 2 13.46 -10.40 4.06
CA PRO A 2 13.45 -10.84 2.66
C PRO A 2 12.13 -10.49 1.97
N ASP A 3 12.20 -10.13 0.70
CA ASP A 3 11.03 -9.92 -0.16
C ASP A 3 10.25 -11.23 -0.38
N GLY A 4 8.93 -11.16 -0.34
CA GLY A 4 8.01 -12.31 -0.35
C GLY A 4 8.00 -13.15 0.93
N GLY A 5 8.74 -12.72 1.96
CA GLY A 5 8.95 -13.48 3.19
C GLY A 5 8.42 -12.82 4.45
N ALA A 6 7.66 -11.72 4.35
CA ALA A 6 7.24 -10.94 5.52
C ALA A 6 6.40 -11.77 6.50
N SER A 7 5.57 -12.70 6.00
CA SER A 7 4.76 -13.62 6.81
C SER A 7 5.59 -14.43 7.81
N ASN A 8 6.81 -14.82 7.44
CA ASN A 8 7.70 -15.61 8.30
C ASN A 8 8.43 -14.74 9.34
N HIS A 9 8.22 -13.43 9.31
CA HIS A 9 8.98 -12.45 10.09
C HIS A 9 8.09 -11.40 10.76
N ALA A 10 6.81 -11.70 10.98
CA ALA A 10 5.85 -10.76 11.58
C ALA A 10 6.34 -10.15 12.92
N GLY A 11 6.95 -10.95 13.80
CA GLY A 11 7.50 -10.44 15.07
C GLY A 11 8.64 -9.44 14.87
N ARG A 12 9.58 -9.72 13.96
CA ARG A 12 10.69 -8.80 13.63
C ARG A 12 10.18 -7.53 12.93
N LEU A 13 9.12 -7.66 12.13
CA LEU A 13 8.46 -6.52 11.51
C LEU A 13 7.83 -5.63 12.58
N ALA A 14 7.11 -6.22 13.55
CA ALA A 14 6.48 -5.49 14.65
C ALA A 14 7.50 -4.75 15.51
N GLU A 15 8.58 -5.42 15.92
CA GLU A 15 9.67 -4.82 16.70
C GLU A 15 10.30 -3.62 15.98
N GLY A 16 10.63 -3.80 14.69
CA GLY A 16 11.23 -2.74 13.89
C GLY A 16 10.27 -1.56 13.68
N LEU A 17 8.99 -1.85 13.44
CA LEU A 17 7.98 -0.83 13.21
C LEU A 17 7.68 -0.03 14.49
N ALA A 18 7.55 -0.68 15.64
CA ALA A 18 7.28 -0.02 16.92
C ALA A 18 8.31 1.07 17.23
N ALA A 19 9.60 0.82 16.95
CA ALA A 19 10.66 1.81 17.12
C ALA A 19 10.51 3.03 16.20
N LEU A 20 10.03 2.84 14.96
CA LEU A 20 9.80 3.91 13.99
C LEU A 20 8.51 4.71 14.26
N LEU A 21 7.54 4.09 14.94
CA LEU A 21 6.25 4.72 15.25
C LEU A 21 6.33 5.72 16.42
N VAL A 22 7.40 5.69 17.22
CA VAL A 22 7.59 6.65 18.31
C VAL A 22 7.68 8.08 17.74
N GLY A 23 6.69 8.90 18.05
CA GLY A 23 6.60 10.29 17.58
C GLY A 23 6.06 10.45 16.16
N ALA A 24 5.66 9.36 15.49
CA ALA A 24 5.04 9.43 14.18
C ALA A 24 3.65 10.07 14.26
N ALA A 25 3.37 11.03 13.37
CA ALA A 25 2.07 11.65 13.29
C ALA A 25 1.01 10.72 12.67
N TRP A 26 1.44 9.85 11.76
CA TRP A 26 0.64 8.87 11.02
C TRP A 26 1.50 7.67 10.63
N CYS A 27 0.87 6.51 10.55
CA CYS A 27 1.36 5.36 9.82
C CYS A 27 0.39 5.05 8.68
N LEU A 28 0.93 4.77 7.51
CA LEU A 28 0.16 4.31 6.36
C LEU A 28 0.72 2.95 5.95
N ALA A 29 -0.16 1.97 5.76
CA ALA A 29 0.24 0.64 5.30
C ALA A 29 -0.76 0.10 4.26
N PRO A 30 -0.35 -0.91 3.45
CA PRO A 30 -1.29 -1.62 2.58
C PRO A 30 -2.48 -2.17 3.36
N TRP A 31 -3.63 -2.30 2.69
CA TRP A 31 -4.79 -2.99 3.25
C TRP A 31 -4.42 -4.44 3.62
N GLU A 32 -4.84 -4.93 4.78
CA GLU A 32 -4.44 -6.25 5.28
C GLU A 32 -5.08 -7.44 4.53
N SER A 33 -5.97 -7.15 3.58
CA SER A 33 -6.59 -8.08 2.64
C SER A 33 -6.35 -7.64 1.19
N ASP A 34 -5.21 -7.01 0.92
CA ASP A 34 -4.81 -6.55 -0.41
C ASP A 34 -4.50 -7.70 -1.38
N GLY A 35 -4.22 -8.90 -0.84
CA GLY A 35 -4.08 -10.14 -1.61
C GLY A 35 -2.64 -10.47 -2.00
N HIS A 36 -1.68 -9.62 -1.64
CA HIS A 36 -0.25 -9.95 -1.66
C HIS A 36 0.20 -10.31 -0.24
N PRO A 37 0.80 -11.48 0.02
CA PRO A 37 1.11 -11.93 1.39
C PRO A 37 1.92 -10.93 2.22
N ASP A 38 2.91 -10.28 1.60
CA ASP A 38 3.70 -9.27 2.29
C ASP A 38 2.90 -8.00 2.61
N HIS A 39 1.97 -7.60 1.73
CA HIS A 39 1.10 -6.45 1.99
C HIS A 39 0.14 -6.76 3.13
N ASP A 40 -0.48 -7.93 3.10
CA ASP A 40 -1.43 -8.37 4.11
C ASP A 40 -0.81 -8.40 5.51
N VAL A 41 0.43 -8.91 5.61
CA VAL A 41 1.18 -8.96 6.87
C VAL A 41 1.64 -7.57 7.32
N CYS A 42 2.13 -6.74 6.41
CA CYS A 42 2.50 -5.36 6.72
C CYS A 42 1.31 -4.54 7.23
N GLY A 43 0.16 -4.64 6.56
CA GLY A 43 -1.07 -3.96 6.95
C GLY A 43 -1.54 -4.36 8.35
N ARG A 44 -1.56 -5.68 8.61
CA ARG A 44 -1.94 -6.24 9.92
C ARG A 44 -1.00 -5.79 11.04
N VAL A 45 0.30 -6.00 10.87
CA VAL A 45 1.31 -5.66 11.88
C VAL A 45 1.35 -4.15 12.14
N ALA A 46 1.19 -3.33 11.10
CA ALA A 46 1.12 -1.88 11.27
C ALA A 46 -0.14 -1.44 12.01
N GLY A 47 -1.29 -2.02 11.69
CA GLY A 47 -2.54 -1.74 12.41
C GLY A 47 -2.45 -2.09 13.89
N ASP A 48 -1.87 -3.26 14.21
CA ASP A 48 -1.69 -3.71 15.60
C ASP A 48 -0.74 -2.79 16.38
N ALA A 49 0.43 -2.49 15.81
CA ALA A 49 1.40 -1.60 16.45
C ALA A 49 0.85 -0.17 16.64
N CYS A 50 0.09 0.34 15.67
CA CYS A 50 -0.53 1.66 15.79
C CYS A 50 -1.61 1.70 16.87
N ARG A 51 -2.40 0.63 17.00
CA ARG A 51 -3.40 0.49 18.07
C ARG A 51 -2.73 0.51 19.44
N ASP A 52 -1.66 -0.26 19.61
CA ASP A 52 -0.95 -0.39 20.89
C ASP A 52 -0.23 0.91 21.28
N LEU A 53 0.29 1.65 20.31
CA LEU A 53 1.04 2.89 20.53
C LEU A 53 0.19 4.17 20.46
N GLY A 54 -1.10 4.05 20.11
CA GLY A 54 -2.00 5.21 19.92
C GLY A 54 -1.62 6.09 18.73
N VAL A 55 -0.97 5.53 17.70
CA VAL A 55 -0.58 6.24 16.48
C VAL A 55 -1.74 6.23 15.49
N ARG A 56 -1.99 7.36 14.82
CA ARG A 56 -3.00 7.44 13.76
C ARG A 56 -2.62 6.54 12.60
N PHE A 57 -3.57 5.75 12.12
CA PHE A 57 -3.34 4.75 11.10
C PHE A 57 -4.30 4.92 9.93
N ALA A 58 -3.80 4.73 8.70
CA ALA A 58 -4.60 4.65 7.49
C ALA A 58 -4.14 3.48 6.64
N ARG A 59 -5.08 2.85 5.95
CA ARG A 59 -4.82 1.71 5.06
C ARG A 59 -5.05 2.13 3.62
N PHE A 60 -4.30 1.56 2.68
CA PHE A 60 -4.50 1.85 1.26
C PHE A 60 -4.40 0.57 0.40
N PRO A 61 -5.25 0.42 -0.63
CA PRO A 61 -5.14 -0.67 -1.59
C PRO A 61 -3.93 -0.48 -2.52
N VAL A 62 -3.25 -1.57 -2.85
CA VAL A 62 -2.13 -1.62 -3.81
C VAL A 62 -2.39 -2.68 -4.87
N TRP A 63 -2.47 -3.94 -4.48
CA TRP A 63 -2.70 -5.09 -5.36
C TRP A 63 -4.18 -5.33 -5.62
N SER A 64 -5.05 -4.94 -4.68
CA SER A 64 -6.49 -5.14 -4.79
C SER A 64 -7.13 -4.41 -5.95
N TRP A 65 -6.52 -3.34 -6.45
CA TRP A 65 -6.98 -2.66 -7.67
C TRP A 65 -7.06 -3.59 -8.89
N ASN A 66 -6.22 -4.62 -8.94
CA ASN A 66 -6.11 -5.52 -10.09
C ASN A 66 -7.11 -6.70 -10.05
N TRP A 67 -7.63 -7.05 -8.88
CA TRP A 67 -8.49 -8.23 -8.72
C TRP A 67 -9.88 -7.94 -8.15
N ASP A 68 -10.09 -6.80 -7.51
CA ASP A 68 -11.39 -6.49 -6.90
C ASP A 68 -12.46 -6.26 -7.97
N ASP A 69 -13.68 -6.73 -7.72
CA ASP A 69 -14.81 -6.57 -8.64
C ASP A 69 -15.56 -5.26 -8.35
N PRO A 70 -15.57 -4.28 -9.28
CA PRO A 70 -16.27 -3.02 -9.05
C PRO A 70 -17.78 -3.16 -8.85
N SER A 71 -18.40 -4.26 -9.31
CA SER A 71 -19.83 -4.54 -9.12
C SER A 71 -20.17 -5.14 -7.76
N SER A 72 -19.17 -5.72 -7.09
CA SER A 72 -19.28 -6.32 -5.75
C SER A 72 -17.93 -6.24 -5.02
N PRO A 73 -17.52 -5.03 -4.59
CA PRO A 73 -16.17 -4.81 -4.09
C PRO A 73 -15.95 -5.46 -2.72
N SER A 74 -14.82 -6.13 -2.57
CA SER A 74 -14.30 -6.59 -1.28
C SER A 74 -13.66 -5.44 -0.51
N ILE A 75 -13.12 -4.44 -1.21
CA ILE A 75 -12.55 -3.25 -0.58
C ILE A 75 -13.65 -2.52 0.20
N PRO A 76 -13.44 -2.17 1.49
CA PRO A 76 -14.42 -1.47 2.31
C PRO A 76 -14.47 0.01 1.95
N PHE A 77 -15.08 0.34 0.81
CA PHE A 77 -15.22 1.72 0.34
C PHE A 77 -16.16 2.56 1.22
N ASP A 78 -17.04 1.94 2.01
CA ASP A 78 -17.86 2.68 2.97
C ASP A 78 -16.97 3.38 4.01
N GLY A 79 -17.07 4.70 4.10
CA GLY A 79 -16.20 5.53 4.94
C GLY A 79 -14.77 5.75 4.41
N ALA A 80 -14.44 5.26 3.20
CA ALA A 80 -13.15 5.54 2.58
C ALA A 80 -13.05 7.00 2.12
N VAL A 81 -11.83 7.53 2.12
CA VAL A 81 -11.54 8.91 1.70
C VAL A 81 -10.69 8.89 0.43
N ALA A 82 -11.18 9.54 -0.62
CA ALA A 82 -10.37 9.88 -1.78
C ALA A 82 -9.71 11.25 -1.56
N TRP A 83 -8.40 11.28 -1.40
CA TRP A 83 -7.63 12.51 -1.26
C TRP A 83 -7.08 12.94 -2.63
N SER A 84 -7.70 13.96 -3.21
CA SER A 84 -7.26 14.52 -4.48
C SER A 84 -6.07 15.47 -4.31
N PHE A 85 -5.20 15.50 -5.31
CA PHE A 85 -4.01 16.35 -5.34
C PHE A 85 -3.78 16.95 -6.74
N GLY A 86 -3.08 18.08 -6.78
CA GLY A 86 -2.82 18.82 -8.03
C GLY A 86 -1.69 18.23 -8.87
N ASP A 87 -1.52 18.80 -10.06
CA ASP A 87 -0.63 18.30 -11.13
C ASP A 87 0.85 18.22 -10.72
N ASP A 88 1.33 19.10 -9.83
CA ASP A 88 2.70 19.03 -9.31
C ASP A 88 2.93 17.71 -8.56
N LEU A 89 2.04 17.37 -7.62
CA LEU A 89 2.17 16.13 -6.85
C LEU A 89 1.93 14.90 -7.73
N ALA A 90 0.99 14.99 -8.68
CA ALA A 90 0.76 13.92 -9.65
C ALA A 90 2.03 13.64 -10.49
N SER A 91 2.69 14.68 -10.99
CA SER A 91 3.93 14.56 -11.76
C SER A 91 5.06 13.95 -10.93
N ARG A 92 5.21 14.38 -9.67
CA ARG A 92 6.20 13.82 -8.74
C ARG A 92 5.92 12.36 -8.40
N LYS A 93 4.65 11.97 -8.22
CA LYS A 93 4.22 10.58 -8.03
C LYS A 93 4.61 9.73 -9.24
N GLN A 94 4.30 10.19 -10.47
CA GLN A 94 4.66 9.46 -11.69
C GLN A 94 6.17 9.32 -11.86
N ALA A 95 6.93 10.39 -11.58
CA ALA A 95 8.39 10.32 -11.60
C ALA A 95 8.95 9.32 -10.57
N GLY A 96 8.36 9.27 -9.37
CA GLY A 96 8.72 8.30 -8.33
C GLY A 96 8.48 6.84 -8.75
N ILE A 97 7.34 6.57 -9.40
CA ILE A 97 7.03 5.25 -9.96
C ILE A 97 8.01 4.89 -11.08
N ALA A 98 8.25 5.82 -12.01
CA ALA A 98 9.14 5.60 -13.16
C ALA A 98 10.60 5.37 -12.78
N ALA A 99 11.04 5.84 -11.60
CA ALA A 99 12.39 5.60 -11.09
C ALA A 99 12.68 4.11 -10.81
N TYR A 100 11.66 3.28 -10.60
CA TYR A 100 11.81 1.82 -10.44
C TYR A 100 11.83 1.11 -11.79
N SER A 101 12.81 1.44 -12.63
CA SER A 101 12.87 1.00 -14.04
C SER A 101 12.79 -0.51 -14.21
N SER A 102 13.41 -1.31 -13.33
CA SER A 102 13.34 -2.78 -13.37
C SER A 102 11.93 -3.33 -13.12
N GLN A 103 11.03 -2.53 -12.54
CA GLN A 103 9.66 -2.93 -12.24
C GLN A 103 8.71 -2.54 -13.38
N VAL A 104 8.93 -1.38 -14.00
CA VAL A 104 7.99 -0.77 -14.95
C VAL A 104 8.42 -0.86 -16.41
N GLN A 105 9.70 -1.16 -16.68
CA GLN A 105 10.20 -1.37 -18.04
C GLN A 105 10.49 -2.85 -18.29
N PRO A 106 10.36 -3.33 -19.55
CA PRO A 106 10.87 -4.62 -19.94
C PRO A 106 12.38 -4.72 -19.70
N ALA A 107 12.86 -5.88 -19.25
CA ALA A 107 14.27 -6.17 -19.07
C ALA A 107 14.58 -7.55 -19.68
N ASP A 108 15.66 -7.65 -20.45
CA ASP A 108 16.18 -8.91 -21.00
C ASP A 108 15.13 -9.79 -21.72
N GLY A 109 14.20 -9.17 -22.45
CA GLY A 109 13.13 -9.87 -23.18
C GLY A 109 11.94 -10.30 -22.31
N HIS A 110 11.96 -10.00 -21.02
CA HIS A 110 10.85 -10.23 -20.11
C HIS A 110 9.93 -9.02 -20.03
N ARG A 111 8.64 -9.29 -19.80
CA ARG A 111 7.64 -8.25 -19.51
C ARG A 111 7.98 -7.56 -18.19
N PRO A 112 7.60 -6.28 -18.02
CA PRO A 112 7.76 -5.59 -16.74
C PRO A 112 7.01 -6.36 -15.63
N VAL A 113 7.55 -6.30 -14.41
CA VAL A 113 6.93 -6.89 -13.22
C VAL A 113 5.56 -6.27 -12.97
N LEU A 114 5.44 -4.96 -13.17
CA LEU A 114 4.20 -4.20 -13.06
C LEU A 114 3.66 -3.89 -14.47
N PRO A 115 2.58 -4.56 -14.93
CA PRO A 115 1.97 -4.31 -16.23
C PRO A 115 1.37 -2.90 -16.32
N ALA A 116 1.23 -2.38 -17.55
CA ALA A 116 0.64 -1.05 -17.79
C ALA A 116 -0.75 -0.88 -17.15
N GLY A 117 -1.64 -1.87 -17.27
CA GLY A 117 -2.98 -1.83 -16.67
C GLY A 117 -2.96 -1.73 -15.13
N PHE A 118 -1.95 -2.32 -14.47
CA PHE A 118 -1.75 -2.13 -13.04
C PHE A 118 -1.36 -0.68 -12.72
N LEU A 119 -0.43 -0.12 -13.50
CA LEU A 119 0.08 1.25 -13.32
C LEU A 119 -0.99 2.33 -13.58
N GLU A 120 -1.99 2.06 -14.44
CA GLU A 120 -3.10 2.98 -14.70
C GLU A 120 -3.88 3.36 -13.43
N HIS A 121 -3.99 2.44 -12.45
CA HIS A 121 -4.63 2.74 -11.16
C HIS A 121 -3.86 3.81 -10.38
N PHE A 122 -2.54 3.88 -10.55
CA PHE A 122 -1.67 4.84 -9.88
C PHE A 122 -1.42 6.11 -10.71
N ALA A 123 -1.97 6.20 -11.93
CA ALA A 123 -1.96 7.42 -12.75
C ALA A 123 -2.99 8.47 -12.29
N ARG A 124 -3.91 8.08 -11.39
CA ARG A 124 -4.96 8.95 -10.84
C ARG A 124 -4.36 10.11 -10.03
N SER A 125 -5.04 11.26 -10.07
CA SER A 125 -4.76 12.45 -9.24
C SER A 125 -5.41 12.39 -7.85
N SER A 126 -5.62 11.17 -7.34
CA SER A 126 -6.11 10.92 -5.99
C SER A 126 -5.53 9.62 -5.43
N GLU A 127 -5.42 9.55 -4.10
CA GLU A 127 -5.21 8.31 -3.36
C GLU A 127 -6.45 7.96 -2.55
N VAL A 128 -6.70 6.66 -2.37
CA VAL A 128 -7.81 6.17 -1.55
C VAL A 128 -7.27 5.63 -0.23
N PHE A 129 -7.79 6.15 0.87
CA PHE A 129 -7.50 5.68 2.22
C PHE A 129 -8.76 5.04 2.82
N LEU A 130 -8.60 3.83 3.33
CA LEU A 130 -9.69 3.04 3.90
C LEU A 130 -9.85 3.35 5.40
N PRO A 131 -11.08 3.26 5.94
CA PRO A 131 -11.30 3.43 7.37
C PRO A 131 -10.50 2.40 8.17
N VAL A 132 -10.14 2.67 9.42
CA VAL A 132 -9.59 1.64 10.31
C VAL A 132 -10.78 0.93 10.97
N ALA A 133 -10.78 -0.41 10.96
CA ALA A 133 -11.81 -1.15 11.69
C ALA A 133 -11.71 -0.81 13.20
N GLY A 134 -12.83 -0.41 13.78
CA GLY A 134 -12.93 -0.07 15.21
C GLY A 134 -12.76 -1.27 16.13
#